data_AF-A0A3S4FEP4-F1
#
_entry.id   AF-A0A3S4FEP4-F1
#
_cell.length_a   1.000
_cell.length_b   1.000
_cell.length_c   1.000
_cell.angle_alpha   90.00
_cell.angle_beta   90.00
_cell.angle_gamma   90.00
#
_symmetry.space_group_name_H-M   'P 1'
#
loop_
_entity.id
_entity.type
_entity.pdbx_description
1 polymer ?
#
loop_
_entity_poly.entity_id
_entity_poly.type
_entity_poly.pdbx_seq_one_letter_code
_entity_poly.pdbx_strand_id
1 'polypeptide(L)'
;MYHDVSHLLSRLINGPLPLRQIYFASASGPAPELAYQVDFPRLEIVLEGELTDMGITAPLIPCDVLYVPAGGWNIPQWQTPVTTLSILFGKQQLGFSVVHWDGQQHQTSRNSTLRAAARVSALSCYKRLMRCRCSRKSSKRPD
;
A
#
# COMPACT_ATOMS: atom_id res chain seq x y z
N MET A 1 -9.26 8.54 -15.92
CA MET A 1 -9.34 7.06 -15.89
C MET A 1 -9.23 6.63 -14.43
N TYR A 2 -10.11 5.77 -13.93
CA TYR A 2 -9.99 5.28 -12.55
C TYR A 2 -8.79 4.32 -12.48
N HIS A 3 -7.72 4.76 -11.83
CA HIS A 3 -6.61 3.89 -11.49
C HIS A 3 -7.09 2.93 -10.39
N ASP A 4 -7.56 1.74 -10.79
CA ASP A 4 -7.88 0.67 -9.84
C ASP A 4 -6.58 0.22 -9.15
N VAL A 5 -6.52 0.47 -7.84
CA VAL A 5 -5.38 0.12 -6.98
C VAL A 5 -5.05 -1.35 -7.10
N SER A 6 -6.06 -2.22 -7.28
CA SER A 6 -5.90 -3.66 -7.42
C SER A 6 -5.10 -4.02 -8.68
N HIS A 7 -5.37 -3.32 -9.78
CA HIS A 7 -4.64 -3.51 -11.04
C HIS A 7 -3.19 -3.02 -10.93
N LEU A 8 -2.96 -1.87 -10.28
CA LEU A 8 -1.62 -1.34 -10.05
C LEU A 8 -0.79 -2.25 -9.13
N LEU A 9 -1.38 -2.74 -8.04
CA LEU A 9 -0.74 -3.72 -7.16
C LEU A 9 -0.44 -5.02 -7.89
N SER A 10 -1.38 -5.54 -8.69
CA SER A 10 -1.15 -6.75 -9.49
C SER A 10 -0.01 -6.55 -10.48
N ARG A 11 0.08 -5.38 -11.12
CA ARG A 11 1.21 -5.03 -11.99
C ARG A 11 2.53 -4.91 -11.25
N LEU A 12 2.56 -4.41 -10.02
CA LEU A 12 3.77 -4.37 -9.21
C LEU A 12 4.21 -5.76 -8.73
N ILE A 13 3.27 -6.62 -8.36
CA ILE A 13 3.55 -7.96 -7.81
C ILE A 13 3.91 -8.96 -8.91
N ASN A 14 3.15 -8.94 -10.01
CA ASN A 14 3.31 -9.88 -11.13
C ASN A 14 4.09 -9.26 -12.30
N GLY A 15 4.53 -8.02 -12.16
CA GLY A 15 5.27 -7.32 -13.19
C GLY A 15 6.67 -7.89 -13.40
N PRO A 16 7.26 -7.69 -14.58
CA PRO A 16 8.62 -8.14 -14.87
C PRO A 16 9.69 -7.31 -14.15
N LEU A 17 9.33 -6.13 -13.61
CA LEU A 17 10.25 -5.21 -12.94
C LEU A 17 10.16 -5.42 -11.42
N PRO A 18 11.23 -5.88 -10.76
CA PRO A 18 11.26 -5.99 -9.31
C PRO A 18 11.27 -4.60 -8.66
N LEU A 19 10.82 -4.51 -7.41
CA LEU A 19 11.08 -3.34 -6.58
C LEU A 19 12.59 -3.14 -6.46
N ARG A 20 13.03 -1.89 -6.62
CA ARG A 20 14.44 -1.52 -6.77
C ARG A 20 15.05 -1.20 -5.41
N GLN A 21 15.13 0.07 -5.03
CA GLN A 21 15.70 0.49 -3.76
C GLN A 21 14.64 1.06 -2.82
N ILE A 22 14.86 0.84 -1.53
CA ILE A 22 14.06 1.40 -0.45
C ILE A 22 14.84 2.54 0.18
N TYR A 23 14.33 3.75 0.02
CA TYR A 23 14.82 4.96 0.64
C TYR A 23 14.05 5.21 1.94
N PHE A 24 14.75 5.71 2.95
CA PHE A 24 14.15 6.07 4.22
C PHE A 24 14.10 7.59 4.31
N ALA A 25 12.90 8.15 4.47
CA ALA A 25 12.77 9.59 4.68
C ALA A 25 13.49 9.98 5.98
N SER A 26 14.41 10.93 5.89
CA SER A 26 15.16 11.38 7.06
C SER A 26 14.25 12.19 7.97
N ALA A 27 14.07 11.72 9.21
CA ALA A 27 13.42 12.48 10.28
C ALA A 27 14.40 13.48 10.96
N SER A 28 15.57 13.75 10.37
CA SER A 28 16.63 14.56 10.98
C SER A 28 16.34 16.06 10.90
N GLY A 29 15.34 16.52 11.66
CA GLY A 29 15.06 17.95 11.82
C GLY A 29 13.60 18.23 12.16
N PRO A 30 13.30 19.45 12.67
CA PRO A 30 11.93 19.89 12.81
C PRO A 30 11.22 19.85 11.46
N ALA A 31 10.00 19.31 11.42
CA ALA A 31 9.20 19.25 10.20
C ALA A 31 8.91 20.68 9.71
N PRO A 32 9.21 21.01 8.44
CA PRO A 32 8.79 22.28 7.85
C PRO A 32 7.26 22.42 7.83
N GLU A 33 6.74 23.64 7.79
CA GLU A 33 5.29 23.93 7.85
C GLU A 33 4.46 23.25 6.74
N LEU A 34 5.07 22.99 5.58
CA LEU A 34 4.45 22.34 4.42
C LEU A 34 4.72 20.83 4.35
N ALA A 35 5.32 20.24 5.38
CA ALA A 35 5.70 18.84 5.36
C ALA A 35 4.54 17.90 5.70
N TYR A 36 4.49 16.77 4.99
CA TYR A 36 3.52 15.72 5.31
C TYR A 36 4.02 14.91 6.50
N GLN A 37 3.57 15.27 7.70
CA GLN A 37 3.83 14.52 8.92
C GLN A 37 2.60 13.72 9.35
N VAL A 38 2.79 12.43 9.59
CA VAL A 38 1.72 11.53 10.04
C VAL A 38 2.22 10.58 11.12
N ASP A 39 1.36 10.26 12.10
CA ASP A 39 1.68 9.35 13.21
C ASP A 39 1.70 7.86 12.81
N PHE A 40 1.46 7.57 11.55
CA PHE A 40 1.43 6.21 11.01
C PHE A 40 2.56 6.02 10.00
N PRO A 41 3.25 4.87 9.99
CA PRO A 41 4.25 4.61 8.99
C PRO A 41 3.60 4.58 7.60
N ARG A 42 4.35 5.03 6.60
CA ARG A 42 3.88 5.15 5.22
C ARG A 42 4.90 4.60 4.25
N LEU A 43 4.43 3.93 3.22
CA LEU A 43 5.21 3.50 2.07
C LEU A 43 4.73 4.26 0.85
N GLU A 44 5.63 4.85 0.09
CA GLU A 44 5.32 5.45 -1.21
C GLU A 44 6.13 4.75 -2.28
N ILE A 45 5.47 4.25 -3.31
CA ILE A 45 6.09 3.54 -4.43
C ILE A 45 5.89 4.40 -5.67
N VAL A 46 6.98 4.71 -6.37
CA VAL A 46 6.88 5.41 -7.66
C VAL A 46 6.49 4.39 -8.72
N LEU A 47 5.35 4.61 -9.38
CA LEU A 47 4.84 3.75 -10.44
C LEU A 47 5.38 4.19 -11.79
N GLU A 48 5.30 5.50 -12.06
CA GLU A 48 5.68 6.12 -13.33
C GLU A 48 6.19 7.54 -13.06
N GLY A 49 7.17 8.00 -13.84
CA GLY A 49 7.80 9.31 -13.66
C GLY A 49 8.91 9.32 -12.61
N GLU A 50 9.29 10.52 -12.18
CA GLU A 50 10.36 10.77 -11.22
C GLU A 50 9.82 11.63 -10.08
N LEU A 51 10.11 11.24 -8.83
CA LEU A 51 9.74 11.98 -7.63
C LEU A 51 10.98 12.42 -6.86
N THR A 52 11.20 13.72 -6.77
CA THR A 52 12.21 14.28 -5.87
C THR A 52 11.57 14.59 -4.52
N ASP A 53 12.24 14.28 -3.42
CA ASP A 53 11.77 14.64 -2.07
C ASP A 53 12.91 15.33 -1.30
N MET A 54 12.58 16.35 -0.50
CA MET A 54 13.58 17.10 0.28
C MET A 54 14.28 16.24 1.34
N GLY A 55 13.64 15.18 1.81
CA GLY A 55 14.15 14.28 2.85
C GLY A 55 15.14 13.22 2.34
N ILE A 56 15.39 13.17 1.02
CA ILE A 56 16.29 12.22 0.37
C ILE A 56 17.24 12.94 -0.59
N THR A 57 18.42 12.37 -0.81
CA THR A 57 19.48 13.01 -1.60
C THR A 57 19.37 12.73 -3.11
N ALA A 58 18.56 11.75 -3.50
CA ALA A 58 18.42 11.29 -4.87
C ALA A 58 16.94 11.21 -5.26
N PRO A 59 16.60 11.48 -6.53
CA PRO A 59 15.24 11.32 -7.01
C PRO A 59 14.83 9.85 -7.04
N LEU A 60 13.58 9.59 -6.70
CA LEU A 60 12.95 8.27 -6.77
C LEU A 60 12.48 8.02 -8.20
N ILE A 61 12.91 6.89 -8.76
CA ILE A 61 12.52 6.45 -10.10
C ILE A 61 11.49 5.31 -10.02
N PRO A 62 10.85 4.89 -11.12
CA PRO A 62 9.85 3.84 -11.08
C PRO A 62 10.38 2.55 -10.42
N CYS A 63 9.55 1.95 -9.58
CA CYS A 63 9.84 0.81 -8.71
C CYS A 63 10.74 1.09 -7.50
N ASP A 64 11.20 2.34 -7.28
CA ASP A 64 11.77 2.74 -6.00
C ASP A 64 10.66 3.00 -4.97
N VAL A 65 11.06 2.84 -3.71
CA VAL A 65 10.16 2.89 -2.57
C VAL A 65 10.69 3.87 -1.54
N LEU A 66 9.85 4.81 -1.08
CA LEU A 66 10.12 5.69 0.04
C LEU A 66 9.36 5.19 1.28
N TYR A 67 10.09 4.84 2.32
CA TYR A 67 9.53 4.53 3.62
C TYR A 67 9.65 5.73 4.55
N VAL A 68 8.50 6.20 5.05
CA VAL A 68 8.42 7.27 6.05
C VAL A 68 8.02 6.63 7.38
N PRO A 69 8.87 6.67 8.42
CA PRO A 69 8.52 6.15 9.73
C PRO A 69 7.40 6.99 10.38
N ALA A 70 6.71 6.42 11.37
CA ALA A 70 5.72 7.14 12.16
C ALA A 70 6.34 8.38 12.81
N GLY A 71 5.69 9.54 12.68
CA GLY A 71 6.20 10.83 13.15
C GLY A 71 7.29 11.44 12.26
N GLY A 72 7.75 10.71 11.22
CA GLY A 72 8.60 11.24 10.17
C GLY A 72 7.83 12.19 9.25
N TRP A 73 8.58 13.02 8.55
CA TRP A 73 8.06 13.97 7.58
C TRP A 73 8.75 13.77 6.23
N ASN A 74 8.07 14.17 5.16
CA ASN A 74 8.64 14.23 3.83
C ASN A 74 7.98 15.39 3.05
N ILE A 75 8.66 15.87 2.02
CA ILE A 75 8.18 16.98 1.17
C ILE A 75 8.45 16.61 -0.28
N PRO A 76 7.45 16.05 -0.98
CA PRO A 76 7.59 15.73 -2.39
C PRO A 76 7.64 17.02 -3.22
N GLN A 77 8.62 17.10 -4.10
CA GLN A 77 8.80 18.18 -5.06
C GLN A 77 8.18 17.76 -6.40
N TRP A 78 7.02 18.33 -6.72
CA TRP A 78 6.23 18.00 -7.90
C TRP A 78 6.71 18.71 -9.18
N GLN A 79 7.97 18.49 -9.55
CA GLN A 79 8.59 19.15 -10.72
C GLN A 79 8.21 18.47 -12.03
N THR A 80 8.14 17.15 -12.03
CA THR A 80 7.84 16.31 -13.20
C THR A 80 6.52 15.55 -13.00
N PRO A 81 5.81 15.21 -14.08
CA PRO A 81 4.62 14.39 -13.97
C PRO A 81 4.98 13.01 -13.38
N VAL A 82 4.27 12.60 -12.35
CA VAL A 82 4.60 11.42 -11.57
C VAL A 82 3.34 10.74 -11.04
N THR A 83 3.36 9.42 -11.04
CA THR A 83 2.30 8.59 -10.47
C THR A 83 2.88 7.80 -9.31
N THR A 84 2.34 7.98 -8.12
CA THR A 84 2.79 7.31 -6.91
C THR A 84 1.66 6.53 -6.26
N LEU A 85 2.01 5.38 -5.68
CA LEU A 85 1.14 4.58 -4.84
C LEU A 85 1.59 4.76 -3.39
N SER A 86 0.73 5.34 -2.57
CA SER A 86 0.95 5.49 -1.14
C SER A 86 0.15 4.44 -0.36
N ILE A 87 0.83 3.78 0.57
CA ILE A 87 0.28 2.77 1.49
C ILE A 87 0.51 3.29 2.92
N LEU A 88 -0.59 3.57 3.61
CA LEU A 88 -0.58 4.02 5.00
C LEU A 88 -0.88 2.84 5.93
N PHE A 89 0.01 2.57 6.88
CA PHE A 89 -0.13 1.47 7.84
C PHE A 89 -0.87 1.95 9.09
N GLY A 90 -2.19 1.84 9.09
CA GLY A 90 -3.00 2.02 10.29
C GLY A 90 -2.92 0.81 11.23
N LYS A 91 -3.30 1.00 12.50
CA LYS A 91 -3.25 -0.06 13.55
C LYS A 91 -3.98 -1.36 13.17
N GLN A 92 -5.06 -1.26 12.39
CA GLN A 92 -5.92 -2.39 12.01
C GLN A 92 -6.30 -2.36 10.53
N GLN A 93 -5.78 -1.40 9.76
CA GLN A 93 -6.14 -1.22 8.36
C GLN A 93 -5.00 -0.64 7.55
N LEU A 94 -4.90 -1.08 6.30
CA LEU A 94 -4.05 -0.47 5.29
C LEU A 94 -4.89 0.48 4.46
N GLY A 95 -4.45 1.74 4.39
CA GLY A 95 -5.02 2.72 3.47
C GLY A 95 -4.19 2.74 2.19
N PHE A 96 -4.84 2.66 1.03
CA PHE A 96 -4.17 2.82 -0.25
C PHE A 96 -4.66 4.11 -0.92
N SER A 97 -3.74 4.86 -1.49
CA SER A 97 -4.06 6.03 -2.29
C SER A 97 -3.09 6.13 -3.46
N VAL A 98 -3.63 6.37 -4.64
CA VAL A 98 -2.82 6.64 -5.82
C VAL A 98 -2.90 8.13 -6.08
N VAL A 99 -1.74 8.76 -6.21
CA VAL A 99 -1.63 10.16 -6.55
C VAL A 99 -1.03 10.23 -7.95
N HIS A 100 -1.76 10.85 -8.85
CA HIS A 100 -1.26 11.20 -10.17
C HIS A 100 -1.08 12.71 -10.23
N TRP A 101 0.12 13.14 -10.59
CA TRP A 101 0.48 14.53 -10.85
C TRP A 101 0.84 14.69 -12.32
N ASP A 102 0.12 15.54 -13.03
CA ASP A 102 0.31 15.82 -14.47
C ASP A 102 1.05 17.14 -14.74
N GLY A 103 1.54 17.83 -13.69
CA GLY A 103 2.17 19.15 -13.79
C GLY A 103 1.21 20.34 -13.72
N GLN A 104 -0.11 20.11 -13.66
CA GLN A 104 -1.13 21.16 -13.60
C GLN A 104 -2.13 20.95 -12.45
N GLN A 105 -2.50 19.69 -12.15
CA GLN A 105 -3.49 19.35 -11.12
C GLN A 105 -3.15 18.05 -10.36
N HIS A 106 -3.48 18.01 -9.06
CA HIS A 106 -3.40 16.79 -8.26
C HIS A 106 -4.66 15.94 -8.47
N GLN A 107 -4.55 14.79 -9.12
CA GLN A 107 -5.62 13.79 -9.13
C GLN A 107 -5.31 12.72 -8.08
N THR A 108 -5.89 12.87 -6.89
CA THR A 108 -5.78 11.86 -5.82
C THR A 108 -6.97 10.91 -5.88
N SER A 109 -6.75 9.65 -6.26
CA SER A 109 -7.75 8.59 -6.13
C SER A 109 -7.51 7.80 -4.84
N ARG A 110 -8.35 8.05 -3.84
CA ARG A 110 -8.28 7.39 -2.53
C ARG A 110 -9.20 6.17 -2.53
N ASN A 111 -8.67 5.01 -2.92
CA ASN A 111 -9.48 3.80 -3.05
C ASN A 111 -8.99 2.67 -2.13
N SER A 112 -9.94 2.16 -1.34
CA SER A 112 -9.89 0.99 -0.45
C SER A 112 -9.13 1.16 0.88
N THR A 113 -9.84 0.84 1.96
CA THR A 113 -9.26 0.50 3.27
C THR A 113 -9.35 -1.00 3.42
N LEU A 114 -8.21 -1.70 3.47
CA LEU A 114 -8.19 -3.12 3.80
C LEU A 114 -8.07 -3.26 5.30
N ARG A 115 -9.14 -3.68 5.97
CA ARG A 115 -9.08 -4.04 7.39
C ARG A 115 -8.47 -5.41 7.55
N ALA A 116 -7.47 -5.53 8.42
CA ALA A 116 -6.95 -6.84 8.81
C ALA A 116 -8.11 -7.63 9.42
N ALA A 117 -8.44 -8.78 8.82
CA ALA A 117 -9.39 -9.70 9.43
C ALA A 117 -8.86 -10.12 10.80
N ALA A 118 -9.73 -10.15 11.81
CA ALA A 118 -9.38 -10.67 13.13
C ALA A 118 -8.68 -12.02 12.94
N ARG A 119 -7.51 -12.20 13.58
CA ARG A 119 -6.73 -13.44 13.52
C ARG A 119 -7.67 -14.62 13.79
N VAL A 120 -8.04 -15.37 12.75
CA VAL A 120 -8.69 -16.67 12.95
C VAL A 120 -7.56 -17.57 13.43
N SER A 121 -7.41 -17.66 14.75
CA SER A 121 -6.57 -18.67 15.38
C SER A 121 -6.94 -20.05 14.84
N ALA A 122 -5.93 -20.84 14.42
CA ALA A 122 -6.08 -22.12 13.73
C ALA A 122 -7.06 -23.10 14.41
N LEU A 123 -7.28 -22.98 15.72
CA LEU A 123 -8.27 -23.75 16.48
C LEU A 123 -9.72 -23.59 15.96
N SER A 124 -10.08 -22.41 15.44
CA SER A 124 -11.45 -22.14 14.96
C SER A 124 -11.74 -22.79 13.60
N CYS A 125 -10.71 -22.94 12.75
CA CYS A 125 -10.82 -23.64 11.47
C CYS A 125 -11.08 -25.14 11.67
N TYR A 126 -10.42 -25.76 12.67
CA TYR A 126 -10.56 -27.19 12.92
C TYR A 126 -11.97 -27.58 13.42
N LYS A 127 -12.58 -26.75 14.27
CA LYS A 127 -13.96 -26.99 14.74
C LYS A 127 -15.00 -26.89 13.62
N ARG A 128 -14.76 -26.06 12.60
CA ARG A 128 -15.68 -25.93 11.45
C ARG A 128 -15.55 -27.09 10.45
N LEU A 129 -14.33 -27.62 10.25
CA LEU A 129 -14.10 -28.80 9.42
C LEU A 129 -14.64 -30.10 10.04
N MET A 130 -14.58 -30.26 11.36
CA MET A 130 -15.12 -31.45 12.05
C MET A 130 -16.65 -31.54 12.01
N ARG A 131 -17.38 -30.41 11.96
CA ARG A 131 -18.86 -30.44 11.83
C ARG A 131 -19.35 -30.83 10.43
N CYS A 132 -18.55 -30.65 9.38
CA CYS A 132 -18.95 -31.01 8.02
C CYS A 132 -18.76 -32.50 7.68
N ARG A 133 -18.03 -33.28 8.48
CA ARG A 133 -17.75 -34.70 8.17
C ARG A 133 -18.79 -35.69 8.72
N CYS A 134 -19.72 -35.26 9.57
CA CYS A 134 -20.71 -36.15 10.19
C CYS A 134 -22.08 -36.23 9.47
N SER A 135 -22.35 -35.37 8.47
CA SER A 135 -23.69 -35.29 7.81
C SER A 135 -23.79 -36.02 6.45
N ARG A 136 -22.78 -36.79 6.04
CA ARG A 136 -22.82 -37.58 4.79
C ARG A 136 -22.66 -39.08 5.04
N LYS A 137 -23.52 -39.68 5.85
CA LYS A 137 -23.81 -41.12 5.81
C LYS A 137 -25.26 -41.37 6.23
N SER A 138 -26.19 -41.22 5.29
CA SER A 138 -27.49 -41.91 5.31
C SER A 138 -28.29 -41.52 4.05
N SER A 139 -28.25 -42.38 3.03
CA SER A 139 -29.40 -42.84 2.24
C SER A 139 -28.95 -43.16 0.81
N LYS A 140 -29.05 -44.44 0.46
CA LYS A 140 -29.46 -44.99 -0.85
C LYS A 140 -29.03 -46.47 -0.94
N ARG A 141 -30.02 -47.36 -0.88
CA ARG A 141 -30.08 -48.56 -1.73
C ARG A 141 -31.51 -48.65 -2.27
N PRO A 142 -31.72 -48.78 -3.59
CA PRO A 142 -32.99 -49.18 -4.15
C PRO A 142 -33.01 -50.70 -4.37
N ASP A 143 -34.17 -51.31 -4.14
CA ASP A 143 -34.68 -52.43 -4.93
C ASP A 143 -36.07 -52.00 -5.42
#